data_AF-A0A7M6URD0-F1
#
_entry.id   AF-A0A7M6URD0-F1
#
_cell.length_a   1.000
_cell.length_b   1.000
_cell.length_c   1.000
_cell.angle_alpha   90.00
_cell.angle_beta   90.00
_cell.angle_gamma   90.00
#
_symmetry.space_group_name_H-M   'P 1'
#
loop_
_entity.id
_entity.type
_entity.pdbx_description
1 polymer ?
#
loop_
_entity_poly.entity_id
_entity_poly.type
_entity_poly.pdbx_seq_one_letter_code
_entity_poly.pdbx_strand_id
1 'polypeptide(L)'
;MFQWLRHYIRQRTLPIKPEVAWKWKTKLSIIYAFIGWQLLGAAMYTILKQNTPDNPTSSDYAKLLGVTEAHVIKITGTKKTDEYDLKLNDEDFDEYYKHMEEKIEKAQNSVVPSTGYWNRRGVDAERAKKRIES
;
A
#
# COMPACT_ATOMS: atom_id res chain seq x y z
N MET A 1 -4.21 -10.25 -25.89
CA MET A 1 -4.39 -8.78 -25.79
C MET A 1 -5.62 -8.40 -26.60
N PHE A 2 -6.62 -7.74 -26.01
CA PHE A 2 -8.02 -7.68 -26.49
C PHE A 2 -8.20 -7.12 -27.92
N GLN A 3 -8.27 -7.99 -28.93
CA GLN A 3 -8.43 -7.59 -30.34
C GLN A 3 -9.79 -6.95 -30.63
N TRP A 4 -10.84 -7.41 -29.96
CA TRP A 4 -12.18 -6.84 -30.07
C TRP A 4 -12.23 -5.36 -29.63
N LEU A 5 -11.54 -5.02 -28.55
CA LEU A 5 -11.46 -3.65 -28.05
C LEU A 5 -10.74 -2.73 -29.06
N ARG A 6 -9.66 -3.22 -29.67
CA ARG A 6 -8.93 -2.47 -30.70
C ARG A 6 -9.78 -2.21 -31.94
N HIS A 7 -10.59 -3.20 -32.35
CA HIS A 7 -11.52 -3.07 -33.47
C HIS A 7 -12.65 -2.07 -33.15
N TYR A 8 -13.23 -2.16 -31.95
CA TYR A 8 -14.27 -1.26 -31.48
C TYR A 8 -13.81 0.21 -31.39
N ILE A 9 -12.62 0.44 -30.82
CA ILE A 9 -12.04 1.78 -30.73
C ILE A 9 -11.81 2.35 -32.14
N ARG A 10 -11.20 1.58 -33.04
CA ARG A 10 -10.87 2.04 -34.40
C ARG A 10 -12.10 2.34 -35.25
N GLN A 11 -13.22 1.63 -35.05
CA GLN A 11 -14.48 1.92 -35.73
C GLN A 11 -15.15 3.21 -35.22
N ARG A 12 -14.90 3.59 -33.96
CA ARG A 12 -15.56 4.72 -33.29
C ARG A 12 -14.70 5.99 -33.22
N THR A 13 -13.39 5.90 -33.43
CA THR A 13 -12.48 7.05 -33.42
C THR A 13 -12.05 7.44 -34.84
N LEU A 14 -12.48 8.62 -35.30
CA LEU A 14 -11.93 9.29 -36.48
C LEU A 14 -10.44 9.61 -36.25
N PRO A 15 -9.60 9.65 -37.31
CA PRO A 15 -8.20 10.06 -37.18
C PRO A 15 -8.14 11.46 -36.55
N ILE A 16 -7.59 11.52 -35.34
CA ILE A 16 -7.53 12.74 -34.55
C ILE A 16 -6.50 13.67 -35.19
N LYS A 17 -6.90 14.91 -35.51
CA LYS A 17 -5.97 15.94 -35.99
C LYS A 17 -4.81 16.08 -34.99
N PRO A 18 -3.55 16.19 -35.45
CA PRO A 18 -2.36 16.13 -34.58
C PRO A 18 -2.37 17.19 -33.46
N GLU A 19 -2.90 18.37 -33.75
CA GLU A 19 -3.12 19.48 -32.81
C GLU A 19 -4.12 19.16 -31.68
N VAL A 20 -5.16 18.37 -31.98
CA VAL A 20 -6.14 17.91 -30.98
C VAL A 20 -5.56 16.78 -30.14
N ALA A 21 -4.76 15.89 -30.75
CA ALA A 21 -4.10 14.79 -30.05
C ALA A 21 -3.14 15.29 -28.97
N TRP A 22 -2.37 16.34 -29.26
CA TRP A 22 -1.47 16.95 -28.29
C TRP A 22 -2.21 17.52 -27.08
N LYS A 23 -3.31 18.27 -27.31
CA LYS A 23 -4.13 18.83 -26.22
C LYS A 23 -4.72 17.73 -25.32
N TRP A 24 -5.20 16.64 -25.92
CA TRP A 24 -5.76 15.51 -25.19
C TRP A 24 -4.70 14.74 -24.40
N LYS A 25 -3.49 14.55 -24.96
CA LYS A 25 -2.37 13.93 -24.25
C LYS A 25 -2.02 14.70 -22.98
N THR A 26 -1.91 16.03 -23.06
CA THR A 26 -1.58 16.86 -21.90
C THR A 26 -2.67 16.80 -20.84
N LYS A 27 -3.94 16.91 -21.23
CA LYS A 27 -5.07 16.80 -20.30
C LYS A 27 -5.09 15.45 -19.56
N LEU A 28 -4.92 14.36 -20.31
CA LEU A 28 -4.85 13.03 -19.72
C LEU A 28 -3.65 12.91 -18.76
N SER A 29 -2.49 13.43 -19.13
CA SER A 29 -1.31 13.41 -18.26
C SER A 29 -1.56 14.11 -16.91
N ILE A 30 -2.26 15.24 -16.91
CA ILE A 30 -2.60 15.97 -15.67
C ILE A 30 -3.57 15.16 -14.81
N ILE A 31 -4.60 14.58 -15.43
CA ILE A 31 -5.58 13.73 -14.72
C ILE A 31 -4.87 12.51 -14.10
N TYR A 32 -3.99 11.86 -14.87
CA TYR A 32 -3.21 10.73 -14.37
C TYR A 32 -2.28 11.14 -13.22
N ALA A 33 -1.62 12.29 -13.31
CA ALA A 33 -0.80 12.80 -12.21
C ALA A 33 -1.63 13.08 -10.96
N PHE A 34 -2.83 13.66 -11.10
CA PHE A 34 -3.72 13.93 -9.97
C PHE A 34 -4.21 12.63 -9.32
N ILE A 35 -4.69 11.67 -10.11
CA ILE A 35 -5.15 10.37 -9.60
C ILE A 35 -3.97 9.63 -8.94
N GLY A 36 -2.80 9.63 -9.57
CA GLY A 36 -1.60 9.03 -9.01
C GLY A 36 -1.21 9.67 -7.68
N TRP A 37 -1.32 11.00 -7.58
CA TRP A 37 -1.05 11.74 -6.35
C TRP A 37 -2.04 11.38 -5.23
N GLN A 38 -3.34 11.26 -5.56
CA GLN A 38 -4.35 10.84 -4.58
C GLN A 38 -4.14 9.38 -4.13
N LEU A 39 -3.85 8.47 -5.05
CA LEU A 39 -3.55 7.07 -4.73
C LEU A 39 -2.28 6.94 -3.89
N LEU A 40 -1.25 7.73 -4.19
CA LEU A 40 -0.02 7.79 -3.40
C LEU A 40 -0.33 8.24 -1.96
N GLY A 41 -1.12 9.30 -1.80
CA GLY A 41 -1.56 9.78 -0.49
C GLY A 41 -2.37 8.73 0.28
N ALA A 42 -3.32 8.07 -0.39
CA ALA A 42 -4.12 7.00 0.22
C ALA A 42 -3.25 5.81 0.64
N ALA A 43 -2.33 5.37 -0.22
CA ALA A 43 -1.40 4.28 0.10
C ALA A 43 -0.51 4.65 1.30
N MET A 44 0.08 5.85 1.28
CA MET A 44 0.89 6.36 2.39
C MET A 44 0.08 6.41 3.70
N TYR A 45 -1.16 6.91 3.66
CA TYR A 45 -2.05 6.94 4.82
C TYR A 45 -2.34 5.54 5.36
N THR A 46 -2.63 4.56 4.49
CA THR A 46 -2.89 3.18 4.94
C THR A 46 -1.67 2.56 5.61
N ILE A 47 -0.48 2.77 5.07
CA ILE A 47 0.78 2.26 5.64
C ILE A 47 1.03 2.91 7.01
N LEU A 48 0.90 4.25 7.10
CA LEU A 48 1.07 4.96 8.36
C LEU A 48 0.04 4.53 9.40
N LYS A 49 -1.24 4.40 9.02
CA LYS A 49 -2.32 4.04 9.94
C LYS A 49 -2.19 2.60 10.47
N GLN A 50 -1.66 1.67 9.67
CA GLN A 50 -1.39 0.30 10.12
C GLN A 50 -0.29 0.23 11.19
N ASN A 51 0.71 1.11 11.09
CA ASN A 51 1.87 1.11 11.98
C ASN A 51 1.70 2.05 13.19
N THR A 52 0.71 2.96 13.15
CA THR A 52 0.46 3.92 14.24
C THR A 52 -0.47 3.31 15.29
N PRO A 53 -0.11 3.28 16.59
CA PRO A 53 -1.00 2.82 17.66
C PRO A 53 -2.21 3.76 17.83
N ASP A 54 -3.32 3.23 18.32
CA ASP A 54 -4.61 3.97 18.40
C ASP A 54 -4.58 5.20 19.31
N ASN A 55 -3.68 5.23 20.31
CA ASN A 55 -3.39 6.38 21.17
C ASN A 55 -1.91 6.76 21.02
N PRO A 56 -1.54 7.48 19.95
CA PRO A 56 -0.13 7.66 19.65
C PRO A 56 0.50 8.66 20.61
N THR A 57 1.46 8.17 21.40
CA THR A 57 2.35 9.02 22.20
C THR A 57 3.52 9.44 21.33
N SER A 58 4.14 10.59 21.63
CA SER A 58 5.29 11.10 20.86
C SER A 58 6.49 10.15 20.87
N SER A 59 6.61 9.31 21.91
CA SER A 59 7.57 8.20 21.98
C SER A 59 7.35 7.18 20.88
N ASP A 60 6.11 6.88 20.53
CA ASP A 60 5.78 5.85 19.54
C ASP A 60 6.15 6.32 18.13
N TYR A 61 6.01 7.63 17.85
CA TYR A 61 6.48 8.23 16.61
C TYR A 61 8.01 8.27 16.52
N ALA A 62 8.70 8.55 17.63
CA ALA A 62 10.16 8.50 17.67
C ALA A 62 10.68 7.06 17.44
N LYS A 63 10.01 6.05 18.03
CA LYS A 63 10.28 4.62 17.78
C LYS A 63 10.03 4.24 16.32
N LEU A 64 8.90 4.65 15.74
CA LEU A 64 8.56 4.44 14.32
C LEU A 64 9.60 5.03 13.35
N LEU A 65 10.15 6.19 13.68
CA LEU A 65 11.12 6.91 12.83
C LEU A 65 12.57 6.48 13.08
N GLY A 66 12.84 5.65 14.09
CA GLY A 66 14.20 5.23 14.43
C GLY A 66 15.06 6.37 15.01
N VAL A 67 14.43 7.36 15.65
CA VAL A 67 15.13 8.55 16.17
C VAL A 67 15.40 8.38 17.65
N THR A 68 16.68 8.30 18.03
CA THR A 68 17.15 8.09 19.41
C THR A 68 17.00 9.33 20.30
N GLU A 69 17.17 10.52 19.72
CA GLU A 69 16.98 11.81 20.40
C GLU A 69 15.96 12.65 19.63
N ALA A 70 14.77 12.80 20.18
CA ALA A 70 13.68 13.54 19.55
C ALA A 70 13.24 14.72 20.42
N HIS A 71 13.33 15.93 19.85
CA HIS A 71 12.75 17.12 20.46
C HIS A 71 11.26 17.21 20.09
N VAL A 72 10.38 17.00 21.07
CA VAL A 72 8.94 16.98 20.85
C VAL A 72 8.34 18.34 21.16
N ILE A 73 7.77 18.97 20.13
CA ILE A 73 7.01 20.20 20.27
C ILE A 73 5.53 19.88 20.09
N LYS A 74 4.75 20.03 21.15
CA LYS A 74 3.29 19.91 21.08
C LYS A 74 2.68 21.27 20.76
N ILE A 75 2.08 21.38 19.58
CA ILE A 75 1.37 22.58 19.14
C ILE A 75 -0.13 22.31 19.22
N THR A 76 -0.84 23.07 20.04
CA THR A 76 -2.32 22.98 20.14
C THR A 76 -2.93 24.27 19.60
N GLY A 77 -3.61 24.19 18.45
CA GLY A 77 -4.18 25.35 17.77
C GLY A 77 -3.10 26.32 17.29
N THR A 78 -3.00 27.51 17.88
CA THR A 78 -1.99 28.54 17.57
C THR A 78 -0.93 28.72 18.67
N LYS A 79 -0.98 27.93 19.74
CA LYS A 79 -0.07 28.06 20.89
C LYS A 79 0.77 26.79 21.05
N LYS A 80 2.07 26.97 21.32
CA LYS A 80 2.94 25.89 21.81
C LYS A 80 2.51 25.55 23.23
N THR A 81 2.20 24.28 23.48
CA THR A 81 1.64 23.84 24.76
C THR A 81 2.68 23.16 25.63
N ASP A 82 3.50 22.26 25.07
CA ASP A 82 4.51 21.52 25.82
C ASP A 82 5.75 21.29 24.94
N GLU A 83 6.94 21.38 25.53
CA GLU A 83 8.23 21.01 24.94
C GLU A 83 8.91 20.01 25.88
N TYR A 84 9.32 18.86 25.35
CA TYR A 84 10.12 17.90 26.10
C TYR A 84 11.07 17.12 25.20
N ASP A 85 12.22 16.77 25.75
CA ASP A 85 13.23 15.96 25.08
C ASP A 85 12.97 14.48 25.39
N LEU A 86 12.81 13.69 24.33
CA LEU A 86 12.76 12.24 24.41
C LEU A 86 14.14 11.67 24.09
N LYS A 87 14.66 10.87 25.02
CA LYS A 87 15.82 10.00 24.80
C LYS A 87 15.33 8.56 24.87
N LEU A 88 15.43 7.86 23.75
CA LEU A 88 15.09 6.45 23.64
C LEU A 88 16.40 5.65 23.57
N ASN A 89 16.48 4.59 24.38
CA ASN A 89 17.64 3.68 24.37
C ASN A 89 17.46 2.57 23.33
N ASP A 90 18.53 1.90 22.92
CA ASP A 90 18.47 0.82 21.91
C ASP A 90 17.52 -0.33 22.32
N GLU A 91 17.41 -0.61 23.62
CA GLU A 91 16.49 -1.62 24.18
C GLU A 91 15.00 -1.30 23.89
N ASP A 92 14.64 -0.01 23.85
CA ASP A 92 13.28 0.45 23.54
C ASP A 92 12.89 0.19 22.08
N PHE A 93 13.88 0.14 21.19
CA PHE A 93 13.70 -0.17 19.78
C PHE A 93 13.61 -1.68 19.56
N ASP A 94 14.44 -2.47 20.22
CA ASP A 94 14.41 -3.94 20.13
C ASP A 94 13.06 -4.52 20.56
N GLU A 95 12.50 -4.02 21.67
CA GLU A 95 11.16 -4.39 22.13
C GLU A 95 10.08 -4.03 21.09
N TYR A 96 10.20 -2.85 20.47
CA TYR A 96 9.28 -2.36 19.45
C TYR A 96 9.30 -3.23 18.17
N TYR A 97 10.49 -3.56 17.66
CA TYR A 97 10.64 -4.40 16.47
C TYR A 97 10.10 -5.82 16.69
N LYS A 98 10.38 -6.42 17.84
CA LYS A 98 9.86 -7.74 18.21
C LYS A 98 8.33 -7.77 18.23
N HIS A 99 7.69 -6.72 18.74
CA HIS A 99 6.23 -6.62 18.73
C HIS A 99 5.65 -6.45 17.32
N MET A 100 6.36 -5.74 16.43
CA MET A 100 5.96 -5.65 15.02
C MET A 100 6.07 -6.99 14.30
N GLU A 101 7.15 -7.75 14.50
CA GLU A 101 7.33 -9.07 13.90
C GLU A 101 6.20 -10.04 14.30
N GLU A 102 5.84 -10.06 15.58
CA GLU A 102 4.74 -10.89 16.08
C GLU A 102 3.38 -10.50 15.45
N LYS A 103 3.14 -9.20 15.21
CA LYS A 103 1.93 -8.73 14.50
C LYS A 103 1.93 -9.17 13.04
N ILE A 104 3.07 -9.10 12.36
CA ILE A 104 3.21 -9.53 10.97
C ILE A 104 2.97 -11.03 10.86
N GLU A 105 3.53 -11.83 11.78
CA GLU A 105 3.34 -13.28 11.83
C GLU A 105 1.86 -13.64 12.08
N LYS A 106 1.19 -12.97 13.02
CA LYS A 106 -0.26 -13.14 13.25
C LYS A 106 -1.10 -12.74 12.04
N ALA A 107 -0.73 -11.66 11.35
CA ALA A 107 -1.39 -11.23 10.11
C ALA A 107 -1.21 -12.28 9.00
N GLN A 108 0.00 -12.82 8.80
CA GLN A 108 0.25 -13.87 7.81
C GLN A 108 -0.51 -15.16 8.12
N ASN A 109 -0.58 -15.56 9.39
CA ASN A 109 -1.26 -16.78 9.83
C ASN A 109 -2.80 -16.64 9.86
N SER A 110 -3.33 -15.42 9.94
CA SER A 110 -4.78 -15.15 9.89
C SER A 110 -5.33 -14.96 8.47
N VAL A 111 -4.45 -14.72 7.49
CA VAL A 111 -4.82 -14.79 6.07
C VAL A 111 -5.08 -16.25 5.72
N VAL A 112 -6.34 -16.67 5.84
CA VAL A 112 -6.82 -17.93 5.26
C VAL A 112 -6.43 -17.87 3.78
N PRO A 113 -5.57 -18.77 3.26
CA PRO A 113 -5.27 -18.77 1.85
C PRO A 113 -6.60 -18.92 1.12
N SER A 114 -6.88 -18.01 0.17
CA SER A 114 -8.03 -18.13 -0.73
C SER A 114 -7.84 -19.41 -1.58
N THR A 115 -8.17 -20.54 -0.97
CA THR A 115 -8.03 -21.91 -1.46
C THR A 115 -9.13 -22.24 -2.48
N GLY A 116 -9.76 -21.22 -3.07
CA GLY A 116 -10.91 -21.40 -3.97
C GLY A 116 -10.56 -21.62 -5.45
N TYR A 117 -9.41 -21.14 -5.94
CA TYR A 117 -9.15 -21.13 -7.39
C TYR A 117 -7.84 -21.79 -7.84
N TRP A 118 -6.84 -21.92 -6.97
CA TRP A 118 -5.56 -22.54 -7.34
C TRP A 118 -5.51 -24.06 -7.09
N ASN A 119 -6.35 -24.60 -6.19
CA ASN A 119 -6.35 -26.03 -5.85
C ASN A 119 -7.05 -26.93 -6.89
N ARG A 120 -7.92 -26.40 -7.76
CA ARG A 120 -8.58 -27.24 -8.79
C ARG A 120 -7.60 -27.77 -9.84
N ARG A 121 -6.63 -26.96 -10.28
CA ARG A 121 -5.65 -27.39 -11.30
C ARG A 121 -4.72 -28.50 -10.81
N GLY A 122 -4.37 -28.53 -9.53
CA GLY A 122 -3.57 -29.62 -8.95
C GLY A 122 -4.36 -30.92 -8.80
N VAL A 123 -5.60 -30.82 -8.30
CA VAL A 123 -6.50 -31.98 -8.13
C VAL A 123 -6.89 -32.61 -9.46
N ASP A 124 -7.12 -31.80 -10.51
CA ASP A 124 -7.43 -32.31 -11.84
C ASP A 124 -6.21 -32.98 -12.51
N ALA A 125 -5.00 -32.50 -12.24
CA ALA A 125 -3.76 -33.12 -12.74
C ALA A 125 -3.48 -34.48 -12.08
N GLU A 126 -3.72 -34.62 -10.77
CA GLU A 126 -3.62 -35.91 -10.07
C GLU A 126 -4.70 -36.90 -10.53
N ARG A 127 -5.93 -36.42 -10.74
CA ARG A 127 -7.04 -37.26 -11.23
C ARG A 127 -6.82 -37.69 -12.69
N ALA A 128 -6.17 -36.86 -13.51
CA ALA A 128 -5.75 -37.22 -14.87
C ALA A 128 -4.63 -38.27 -14.87
N LYS A 129 -3.62 -38.14 -14.00
CA LYS A 129 -2.57 -39.17 -13.85
C LYS A 129 -3.15 -40.52 -13.43
N LYS A 130 -4.03 -40.54 -12.43
CA LYS A 130 -4.71 -41.77 -11.99
C LYS A 130 -5.53 -42.48 -13.08
N ARG A 131 -6.03 -41.76 -14.09
CA ARG A 131 -6.73 -42.36 -15.24
C ARG A 131 -5.79 -42.91 -16.32
N ILE A 132 -4.55 -42.46 -16.36
CA ILE A 132 -3.55 -42.95 -17.31
C ILE A 132 -2.86 -44.21 -16.75
N GLU A 133 -2.79 -44.34 -15.42
CA GLU A 133 -2.20 -45.47 -14.70
C GLU A 133 -3.19 -46.62 -14.41
N SER A 134 -4.49 -46.46 -14.72
CA SER A 134 -5.54 -47.50 -14.58
C SER A 134 -5.97 -48.05 -15.94
#